data_AF-A0A2G2MYP6-F1
#
_entry.id   AF-A0A2G2MYP6-F1
#
_cell.length_a   1.000
_cell.length_b   1.000
_cell.length_c   1.000
_cell.angle_alpha   90.00
_cell.angle_beta   90.00
_cell.angle_gamma   90.00
#
_symmetry.space_group_name_H-M   'P 1'
#
loop_
_entity.id
_entity.type
_entity.pdbx_description
1 polymer ?
#
loop_
_entity_poly.entity_id
_entity_poly.type
_entity_poly.pdbx_seq_one_letter_code
_entity_poly.pdbx_strand_id
1 'polypeptide(L)'
;MYITLAERIMAIVNKLTLRREHKSATVELASLNREMALRMITLANETGEIMPLIKAVKAMRSAEEFYSPDTAQIEDARVQKKLGDVLLNIGKNEDDLSALEAAISAYRSAITISSMLGAHKLRTETRKSYALALNYAGKGQHDQSVSLMGAA
;
A
#
# COMPACT_ATOMS: atom_id res chain seq x y z
N MET A 1 29.60 24.67 -36.95
CA MET A 1 29.36 23.23 -37.23
C MET A 1 27.89 22.95 -36.96
N TYR A 2 27.07 22.88 -38.02
CA TYR A 2 25.62 22.68 -37.90
C TYR A 2 25.33 21.18 -37.90
N ILE A 3 24.66 20.68 -36.86
CA ILE A 3 24.13 19.32 -36.82
C ILE A 3 23.09 19.18 -37.93
N THR A 4 23.17 18.11 -38.71
CA THR A 4 22.27 17.87 -39.84
C THR A 4 20.85 17.55 -39.37
N LEU A 5 19.85 17.84 -40.21
CA LEU A 5 18.45 17.57 -39.88
C LEU A 5 18.21 16.09 -39.55
N ALA A 6 18.92 15.18 -40.22
CA ALA A 6 18.86 13.74 -39.99
C ALA A 6 19.35 13.33 -38.59
N GLU A 7 20.47 13.90 -38.12
CA GLU A 7 21.01 13.64 -36.78
C GLU A 7 20.06 14.16 -35.69
N ARG A 8 19.43 15.33 -35.90
CA ARG A 8 18.39 15.86 -34.99
C ARG A 8 17.18 14.95 -34.90
N ILE A 9 16.69 14.42 -36.03
CA ILE A 9 15.54 13.51 -36.06
C ILE A 9 15.90 12.20 -35.35
N MET A 10 17.07 11.62 -35.62
CA MET A 10 17.52 10.39 -34.93
C MET A 10 17.64 10.58 -33.42
N ALA A 11 18.18 11.71 -32.96
CA ALA A 11 18.26 12.01 -31.52
C ALA A 11 16.88 12.11 -30.86
N ILE A 12 15.90 12.70 -31.55
CA ILE A 12 14.52 12.82 -31.06
C ILE A 12 13.84 11.44 -31.01
N VAL A 13 14.01 10.63 -32.06
CA VAL A 13 13.45 9.28 -32.13
C VAL A 13 14.03 8.40 -31.01
N ASN A 14 15.35 8.39 -30.82
CA ASN A 14 16.00 7.65 -29.73
C ASN A 14 15.51 8.09 -28.34
N LYS A 15 15.34 9.40 -28.13
CA LYS A 15 14.81 9.92 -26.87
C LYS A 15 13.37 9.49 -26.63
N LEU A 16 12.55 9.38 -27.69
CA LEU A 16 11.16 8.94 -27.60
C LEU A 16 11.04 7.43 -27.35
N THR A 17 11.88 6.60 -27.99
CA THR A 17 11.93 5.16 -27.72
C THR A 17 12.38 4.87 -26.29
N LEU A 18 13.47 5.50 -25.82
CA LEU A 18 13.93 5.37 -24.43
C LEU A 18 12.83 5.74 -23.42
N ARG A 19 12.09 6.83 -23.67
CA ARG A 19 10.96 7.22 -22.82
C ARG A 19 9.82 6.20 -22.84
N ARG A 20 9.54 5.57 -23.98
CA ARG A 20 8.50 4.54 -24.11
C ARG A 20 8.90 3.25 -23.40
N GLU A 21 10.13 2.79 -23.59
CA GLU A 21 10.68 1.60 -22.94
C GLU A 21 10.71 1.77 -21.41
N HIS A 22 11.20 2.91 -20.93
CA HIS A 22 11.17 3.25 -19.51
C HIS A 22 9.73 3.25 -18.98
N LYS A 23 8.78 3.87 -19.71
CA LYS A 23 7.36 3.85 -19.33
C LYS A 23 6.78 2.43 -19.30
N SER A 24 7.13 1.56 -20.25
CA SER A 24 6.68 0.15 -20.26
C SER A 24 7.24 -0.63 -19.08
N ALA A 25 8.55 -0.54 -18.86
CA ALA A 25 9.23 -1.18 -17.73
C ALA A 25 8.63 -0.73 -16.38
N THR A 26 8.23 0.55 -16.25
CA THR A 26 7.56 1.05 -15.03
C THR A 26 6.16 0.46 -14.83
N VAL A 27 5.39 0.23 -15.91
CA VAL A 27 4.05 -0.39 -15.80
C VAL A 27 4.16 -1.86 -15.41
N GLU A 28 5.14 -2.57 -15.99
CA GLU A 28 5.41 -3.97 -15.65
C GLU A 28 5.85 -4.13 -14.18
N LEU A 29 6.74 -3.26 -13.71
CA LEU A 29 7.15 -3.20 -12.30
C LEU A 29 5.96 -2.96 -11.35
N ALA A 30 5.03 -2.07 -11.72
CA ALA A 30 3.81 -1.83 -10.94
C ALA A 30 2.94 -3.08 -10.86
N SER A 31 2.77 -3.77 -11.99
CA SER A 31 1.98 -5.00 -12.04
C SER A 31 2.62 -6.10 -11.18
N LEU A 32 3.94 -6.23 -11.24
CA LEU A 32 4.70 -7.23 -10.48
C LEU A 32 4.63 -6.93 -8.98
N ASN A 33 4.84 -5.68 -8.59
CA ASN A 33 4.72 -5.24 -7.21
C ASN A 33 3.30 -5.46 -6.67
N ARG A 34 2.27 -5.20 -7.49
CA ARG A 34 0.87 -5.48 -7.16
C ARG A 34 0.62 -6.96 -6.94
N GLU A 35 1.11 -7.81 -7.84
CA GLU A 35 0.95 -9.26 -7.73
C GLU A 35 1.72 -9.83 -6.53
N MET A 36 2.90 -9.31 -6.23
CA MET A 36 3.65 -9.66 -5.03
C MET A 36 2.90 -9.27 -3.76
N ALA A 37 2.39 -8.03 -3.66
CA ALA A 37 1.56 -7.59 -2.53
C ALA A 37 0.34 -8.50 -2.33
N LEU A 38 -0.36 -8.84 -3.41
CA LEU A 38 -1.53 -9.72 -3.33
C LEU A 38 -1.16 -11.13 -2.89
N ARG A 39 -0.08 -11.70 -3.42
CA ARG A 39 0.41 -13.03 -3.00
C ARG A 39 0.85 -13.05 -1.53
N MET A 40 1.46 -11.97 -1.05
CA MET A 40 1.91 -11.85 0.34
C MET A 40 0.75 -11.61 1.29
N ILE A 41 -0.28 -10.91 0.86
CA ILE A 41 -1.58 -10.83 1.54
C ILE A 41 -2.21 -12.21 1.66
N THR A 42 -2.23 -12.99 0.58
CA THR A 42 -2.75 -14.37 0.60
C THR A 42 -1.95 -15.24 1.56
N LEU A 43 -0.62 -15.18 1.49
CA LEU A 43 0.26 -15.95 2.37
C LEU A 43 0.06 -15.58 3.84
N ALA A 44 -0.07 -14.29 4.17
CA ALA A 44 -0.31 -13.85 5.55
C ALA A 44 -1.67 -14.30 6.09
N ASN A 45 -2.70 -14.38 5.24
CA ASN A 45 -3.98 -14.99 5.60
C ASN A 45 -3.85 -16.50 5.88
N GLU A 46 -2.87 -17.18 5.28
CA GLU A 46 -2.62 -18.61 5.45
C GLU A 46 -1.69 -18.93 6.62
N THR A 47 -0.72 -18.05 6.93
CA THR A 47 0.35 -18.31 7.91
C THR A 47 0.27 -17.48 9.19
N GLY A 48 -0.52 -16.40 9.22
CA GLY A 48 -0.57 -15.45 10.35
C GLY A 48 0.68 -14.57 10.50
N GLU A 49 1.68 -14.68 9.61
CA GLU A 49 2.94 -13.94 9.76
C GLU A 49 2.83 -12.48 9.27
N ILE A 50 2.98 -11.54 10.20
CA ILE A 50 2.80 -10.10 9.96
C ILE A 50 4.10 -9.43 9.43
N MET A 51 5.28 -9.94 9.77
CA MET A 51 6.57 -9.32 9.40
C MET A 51 6.95 -9.35 7.92
N PRO A 52 6.65 -10.42 7.16
CA PRO A 52 6.82 -10.41 5.72
C PRO A 52 6.00 -9.29 5.04
N LEU A 53 4.81 -9.00 5.58
CA LEU A 53 3.86 -8.01 5.07
C LEU A 53 4.41 -6.57 5.14
N ILE A 54 4.96 -6.17 6.28
CA ILE A 54 5.53 -4.82 6.48
C ILE A 54 6.77 -4.59 5.62
N LYS A 55 7.64 -5.60 5.50
CA LYS A 55 8.85 -5.52 4.66
C LYS A 55 8.49 -5.40 3.18
N ALA A 56 7.49 -6.15 2.71
CA ALA A 56 7.01 -6.07 1.34
C ALA A 56 6.50 -4.68 0.97
N VAL A 57 5.68 -4.08 1.84
CA VAL A 57 5.13 -2.74 1.62
C VAL A 57 6.22 -1.66 1.63
N LYS A 58 7.24 -1.81 2.47
CA LYS A 58 8.43 -0.93 2.44
C LYS A 58 9.24 -1.10 1.15
N ALA A 59 9.41 -2.33 0.67
CA ALA A 59 10.12 -2.61 -0.57
C ALA A 59 9.38 -2.09 -1.82
N MET A 60 8.04 -2.15 -1.82
CA MET A 60 7.22 -1.55 -2.87
C MET A 60 7.38 -0.02 -2.91
N ARG A 61 7.37 0.64 -1.75
CA ARG A 61 7.59 2.09 -1.63
C ARG A 61 8.95 2.55 -2.15
N SER A 62 10.00 1.75 -1.98
CA SER A 62 11.32 2.10 -2.53
C SER A 62 11.39 2.01 -4.06
N ALA A 63 10.43 1.35 -4.71
CA ALA A 63 10.36 1.24 -6.16
C ALA A 63 9.50 2.34 -6.83
N GLU A 64 8.86 3.22 -6.05
CA GLU A 64 7.90 4.24 -6.54
C GLU A 64 8.54 5.52 -7.12
N GLU A 65 9.88 5.63 -7.14
CA GLU A 65 10.59 6.89 -7.48
C GLU A 65 10.45 7.34 -8.95
N PHE A 66 9.80 6.55 -9.82
CA PHE A 66 9.78 6.80 -11.28
C PHE A 66 8.40 6.78 -11.96
N TYR A 67 7.30 6.86 -11.21
CA TYR A 67 5.94 6.84 -11.77
C TYR A 67 5.39 8.22 -12.19
N SER A 68 4.38 8.19 -13.08
CA SER A 68 3.41 9.30 -13.20
C SER A 68 2.73 9.50 -11.84
N PRO A 69 2.88 10.66 -11.17
CA PRO A 69 2.57 10.82 -9.75
C PRO A 69 1.17 10.32 -9.39
N ASP A 70 0.15 10.71 -10.16
CA ASP A 70 -1.23 10.54 -9.72
C ASP A 70 -1.75 9.10 -9.81
N THR A 71 -1.41 8.37 -10.88
CA THR A 71 -1.92 7.00 -11.10
C THR A 71 -1.27 5.98 -10.19
N ALA A 72 0.04 6.11 -9.94
CA ALA A 72 0.73 5.21 -9.02
C ALA A 72 0.28 5.46 -7.58
N GLN A 73 0.23 6.73 -7.16
CA GLN A 73 -0.21 7.08 -5.82
C GLN A 73 -1.67 6.60 -5.54
N ILE A 74 -2.57 6.59 -6.54
CA ILE A 74 -3.91 6.02 -6.36
C ILE A 74 -3.84 4.50 -6.09
N GLU A 75 -3.00 3.77 -6.81
CA GLU A 75 -2.83 2.33 -6.59
C GLU A 75 -2.17 2.05 -5.25
N ASP A 76 -1.20 2.85 -4.82
CA ASP A 76 -0.55 2.70 -3.50
C ASP A 76 -1.56 2.89 -2.37
N ALA A 77 -2.46 3.86 -2.51
CA ALA A 77 -3.57 4.02 -1.57
C ALA A 77 -4.48 2.79 -1.51
N ARG A 78 -4.72 2.11 -2.63
CA ARG A 78 -5.51 0.87 -2.69
C ARG A 78 -4.78 -0.32 -2.08
N VAL A 79 -3.46 -0.42 -2.29
CA VAL A 79 -2.62 -1.45 -1.66
C VAL A 79 -2.64 -1.27 -0.15
N GLN A 80 -2.41 -0.05 0.34
CA GLN A 80 -2.46 0.28 1.78
C GLN A 80 -3.83 -0.01 2.40
N LYS A 81 -4.93 0.26 1.67
CA LYS A 81 -6.27 -0.12 2.13
C LYS A 81 -6.39 -1.63 2.29
N LYS A 82 -6.03 -2.40 1.26
CA LYS A 82 -6.13 -3.88 1.28
C LYS A 82 -5.26 -4.51 2.35
N LEU A 83 -4.07 -3.96 2.57
CA LEU A 83 -3.19 -4.34 3.67
C LEU A 83 -3.91 -4.18 5.02
N GLY A 84 -4.53 -3.02 5.23
CA GLY A 84 -5.33 -2.75 6.41
C GLY A 84 -6.49 -3.72 6.56
N ASP A 85 -7.18 -4.08 5.47
CA ASP A 85 -8.31 -5.03 5.50
C ASP A 85 -7.87 -6.43 5.97
N VAL A 86 -6.68 -6.88 5.55
CA VAL A 86 -6.09 -8.18 5.95
C VAL A 86 -5.65 -8.16 7.40
N LEU A 87 -4.90 -7.14 7.80
CA LEU A 87 -4.42 -6.96 9.17
C LEU A 87 -5.59 -6.81 10.16
N LEU A 88 -6.67 -6.14 9.75
CA LEU A 88 -7.89 -6.07 10.53
C LEU A 88 -8.53 -7.45 10.69
N ASN A 89 -8.53 -8.29 9.65
CA ASN A 89 -9.08 -9.64 9.74
C ASN A 89 -8.26 -10.52 10.68
N ILE A 90 -6.92 -10.50 10.56
CA ILE A 90 -6.01 -11.23 11.45
C ILE A 90 -6.22 -10.78 12.91
N GLY A 91 -6.13 -9.48 13.17
CA GLY A 91 -6.26 -8.93 14.52
C GLY A 91 -7.64 -9.17 15.15
N LYS A 92 -8.70 -9.31 14.35
CA LYS A 92 -10.03 -9.70 14.85
C LYS A 92 -10.15 -11.19 15.15
N ASN A 93 -9.48 -12.04 14.39
CA ASN A 93 -9.62 -13.49 14.51
C ASN A 93 -8.71 -14.05 15.61
N GLU A 94 -7.56 -13.41 15.84
CA GLU A 94 -6.54 -13.85 16.78
C GLU A 94 -6.46 -12.96 18.04
N ASP A 95 -7.35 -11.98 18.16
CA ASP A 95 -7.29 -10.93 19.19
C ASP A 95 -5.91 -10.23 19.27
N ASP A 96 -5.20 -10.16 18.14
CA ASP A 96 -3.88 -9.56 18.05
C ASP A 96 -3.97 -8.03 17.91
N LEU A 97 -3.73 -7.34 19.02
CA LEU A 97 -3.68 -5.89 19.08
C LEU A 97 -2.61 -5.29 18.14
N SER A 98 -1.48 -5.98 17.95
CA SER A 98 -0.40 -5.52 17.07
C SER A 98 -0.84 -5.50 15.61
N ALA A 99 -1.59 -6.51 15.18
CA ALA A 99 -2.21 -6.55 13.85
C ALA A 99 -3.25 -5.42 13.68
N LEU A 100 -4.06 -5.14 14.70
CA LEU A 100 -5.04 -4.04 14.68
C LEU A 100 -4.35 -2.66 14.58
N GLU A 101 -3.26 -2.44 15.32
CA GLU A 101 -2.45 -1.21 15.23
C GLU A 101 -1.78 -1.05 13.85
N ALA A 102 -1.26 -2.14 13.29
CA ALA A 102 -0.71 -2.14 11.94
C ALA A 102 -1.79 -1.83 10.89
N ALA A 103 -3.01 -2.35 11.05
CA ALA A 103 -4.15 -2.04 10.18
C ALA A 103 -4.50 -0.54 10.23
N ILE A 104 -4.56 0.04 11.44
CA ILE A 104 -4.78 1.47 11.67
C ILE A 104 -3.73 2.31 10.93
N SER A 105 -2.45 1.94 11.00
CA SER A 105 -1.36 2.64 10.30
C SER A 105 -1.52 2.58 8.78
N ALA A 106 -1.84 1.41 8.23
CA ALA A 106 -2.05 1.20 6.80
C ALA A 106 -3.23 2.03 6.27
N TYR A 107 -4.37 2.02 6.99
CA TYR A 107 -5.52 2.84 6.62
C TYR A 107 -5.24 4.34 6.70
N ARG A 108 -4.48 4.82 7.70
CA ARG A 108 -4.06 6.23 7.77
C ARG A 108 -3.25 6.62 6.53
N SER A 109 -2.31 5.77 6.12
CA SER A 109 -1.54 6.00 4.90
C SER A 109 -2.43 6.10 3.66
N ALA A 110 -3.36 5.16 3.49
CA ALA A 110 -4.32 5.18 2.38
C ALA A 110 -5.23 6.43 2.38
N ILE A 111 -5.66 6.90 3.57
CA ILE A 111 -6.47 8.12 3.71
C ILE A 111 -5.66 9.36 3.31
N THR A 112 -4.40 9.45 3.75
CA THR A 112 -3.51 10.57 3.39
C THR A 112 -3.33 10.67 1.88
N ILE A 113 -2.94 9.55 1.24
CA ILE A 113 -2.68 9.52 -0.20
C ILE A 113 -3.97 9.80 -0.99
N SER A 114 -5.07 9.13 -0.66
CA SER A 114 -6.37 9.38 -1.33
C SER A 114 -6.90 10.80 -1.11
N SER A 115 -6.54 11.46 -0.01
CA SER A 115 -6.89 12.87 0.22
C SER A 115 -6.05 13.81 -0.65
N MET A 116 -4.76 13.54 -0.83
CA MET A 116 -3.89 14.33 -1.71
C MET A 116 -4.36 14.25 -3.17
N LEU A 117 -4.85 13.10 -3.60
CA LEU A 117 -5.29 12.84 -4.97
C LEU A 117 -6.75 13.20 -5.24
N GLY A 118 -7.49 13.73 -4.26
CA GLY A 118 -8.93 14.02 -4.41
C GLY A 118 -9.80 12.77 -4.63
N ALA A 119 -9.30 11.57 -4.34
CA ALA A 119 -9.98 10.29 -4.56
C ALA A 119 -11.05 10.03 -3.48
N HIS A 120 -12.14 10.80 -3.55
CA HIS A 120 -13.16 10.86 -2.49
C HIS A 120 -13.75 9.49 -2.13
N LYS A 121 -14.13 8.69 -3.14
CA LYS A 121 -14.71 7.34 -2.94
C LYS A 121 -13.77 6.44 -2.12
N LEU A 122 -12.52 6.32 -2.56
CA LEU A 122 -11.51 5.52 -1.86
C LEU A 122 -11.32 6.02 -0.42
N ARG A 123 -11.19 7.34 -0.24
CA ARG A 123 -11.04 7.94 1.09
C ARG A 123 -12.21 7.61 2.02
N THR A 124 -13.44 7.67 1.51
CA THR A 124 -14.64 7.36 2.32
C THR A 124 -14.73 5.88 2.69
N GLU A 125 -14.41 4.97 1.77
CA GLU A 125 -14.35 3.54 2.06
C GLU A 125 -13.28 3.24 3.12
N THR A 126 -12.06 3.76 2.92
CA THR A 126 -10.95 3.54 3.84
C THR A 126 -11.24 4.09 5.24
N ARG A 127 -11.94 5.23 5.36
CA ARG A 127 -12.36 5.78 6.66
C ARG A 127 -13.33 4.88 7.42
N LYS A 128 -14.21 4.15 6.70
CA LYS A 128 -15.10 3.17 7.33
C LYS A 128 -14.32 2.00 7.91
N SER A 129 -13.41 1.42 7.13
CA SER A 129 -12.53 0.34 7.61
C SER A 129 -11.61 0.79 8.74
N TYR A 130 -11.09 2.02 8.68
CA TYR A 130 -10.30 2.64 9.75
C TYR A 130 -11.06 2.74 11.07
N ALA A 131 -12.32 3.23 11.04
CA ALA A 131 -13.15 3.33 12.23
C ALA A 131 -13.45 1.93 12.83
N LEU A 132 -13.64 0.93 11.97
CA LEU A 132 -13.81 -0.44 12.41
C LEU A 132 -12.57 -0.96 13.15
N ALA A 133 -11.38 -0.70 12.62
CA ALA A 133 -10.12 -1.10 13.26
C ALA A 133 -9.90 -0.45 14.63
N LEU A 134 -10.22 0.84 14.77
CA LEU A 134 -10.17 1.53 16.08
C LEU A 134 -11.10 0.89 17.12
N ASN A 135 -12.31 0.50 16.72
CA ASN A 135 -13.26 -0.13 17.63
C ASN A 135 -12.76 -1.48 18.14
N TYR A 136 -12.17 -2.31 17.27
CA TYR A 136 -11.61 -3.59 17.68
C TYR A 136 -10.38 -3.41 18.58
N ALA A 137 -9.49 -2.47 18.24
CA ALA A 137 -8.32 -2.18 19.08
C ALA A 137 -8.71 -1.69 20.48
N GLY A 138 -9.74 -0.84 20.56
CA GLY A 138 -10.27 -0.36 21.85
C GLY A 138 -10.88 -1.47 22.71
N LYS A 139 -11.59 -2.44 22.09
CA LYS A 139 -12.10 -3.62 22.81
C LYS A 139 -10.98 -4.47 23.39
N GLY A 140 -9.96 -4.79 22.59
CA GLY A 140 -8.81 -5.59 23.03
C GLY A 140 -8.05 -4.95 24.21
N GLN A 141 -7.91 -3.62 24.22
CA GLN A 141 -7.30 -2.90 25.35
C GLN A 141 -8.16 -2.97 26.63
N HIS A 142 -9.48 -2.84 26.49
CA HIS A 142 -10.39 -2.98 27.63
C HIS A 142 -10.37 -4.40 28.21
N ASP A 143 -10.42 -5.43 27.37
CA ASP A 143 -10.43 -6.83 27.82
C ASP A 143 -9.09 -7.22 28.49
N GLN A 144 -7.94 -6.77 27.95
CA GLN A 144 -6.63 -6.92 28.63
C GLN A 144 -6.60 -6.22 29.99
N SER A 145 -7.14 -4.99 30.08
CA SER A 145 -7.13 -4.22 31.33
C SER A 145 -7.97 -4.89 32.44
N VAL A 146 -9.13 -5.46 32.08
CA VAL A 146 -10.00 -6.19 33.01
C VAL A 146 -9.35 -7.50 33.47
N SER A 147 -8.68 -8.22 32.55
CA SER A 147 -7.97 -9.45 32.91
C SER A 147 -6.82 -9.23 33.88
N LEU A 148 -6.13 -8.09 33.81
CA LEU A 148 -5.04 -7.73 34.73
C LEU A 148 -5.55 -7.30 36.12
N MET A 149 -6.73 -6.68 36.20
CA MET A 149 -7.33 -6.26 37.48
C MET A 149 -7.96 -7.41 38.28
N GLY A 150 -8.40 -8.49 37.62
CA GLY A 150 -8.99 -9.66 38.29
C GLY A 150 -7.98 -10.66 38.87
N ALA A 151 -6.68 -10.46 38.64
CA ALA A 151 -5.61 -11.38 39.05
C ALA A 151 -4.82 -10.91 40.30
N ALA A 152 -5.29 -9.88 41.00
CA ALA A 152 -4.70 -9.37 42.25
C ALA A 152 -5.59 -9.71 43.45
#